data_AF-A0A239R250-F1
#
_entry.id   AF-A0A239R250-F1
#
_cell.length_a   1.000
_cell.length_b   1.000
_cell.length_c   1.000
_cell.angle_alpha   90.00
_cell.angle_beta   90.00
_cell.angle_gamma   90.00
#
_symmetry.space_group_name_H-M   'P 1'
#
loop_
_entity.id
_entity.type
_entity.pdbx_description
1 polymer ?
#
loop_
_entity_poly.entity_id
_entity_poly.type
_entity_poly.pdbx_seq_one_letter_code
_entity_poly.pdbx_strand_id
1 'polypeptide(L)'
;MKPRIFALYLPQYHPFPENDEWWGKGFTEWTNVARARKLFPGHKQPHIPVDLGFYDLRLAEVREEQARLAKDAGIEAFCYYEYWFGNGKQLMQRPFEEVVASGKPDFPFCLCWANHSWYKKLWDPHKKGQDQLLIEQQYPGETDYTAHFHHLLPAFQDKRYVRVNGKPFYVIYDAVGFKDVDIFIKTWRQLGKDNGLGDFFFVATDYNSDHKKMLLSKGFDAICNVDYINIYHTAPKWQKAIRTIARKYLGIPMIYKYKEAIKYMLHPSCKEREVIPVITPNWDHTPRSGRKGLVFTNCAPKYFKRLAKEAFSMIKEKPSEEQIVLVKSWNEWGEGNYMEPDLEYGHGYIDALAEAIKESYETNNEL
;
A
#
# COMPACT_ATOMS: atom_id res chain seq x y z
N MET A 1 -6.77 -19.39 -13.44
CA MET A 1 -7.73 -18.49 -12.77
C MET A 1 -7.39 -17.05 -13.12
N LYS A 2 -8.32 -16.08 -13.02
CA LYS A 2 -8.02 -14.65 -13.24
C LYS A 2 -7.94 -13.94 -11.88
N PRO A 3 -6.75 -13.75 -11.28
CA PRO A 3 -6.67 -13.03 -10.01
C PRO A 3 -7.05 -11.56 -10.24
N ARG A 4 -7.78 -10.99 -9.31
CA ARG A 4 -8.06 -9.55 -9.24
C ARG A 4 -6.93 -8.89 -8.47
N ILE A 5 -6.17 -8.02 -9.12
CA ILE A 5 -4.95 -7.46 -8.52
C ILE A 5 -5.12 -5.95 -8.33
N PHE A 6 -5.06 -5.51 -7.09
CA PHE A 6 -5.13 -4.08 -6.75
C PHE A 6 -3.77 -3.63 -6.24
N ALA A 7 -3.24 -2.53 -6.74
CA ALA A 7 -1.95 -2.00 -6.29
C ALA A 7 -2.15 -0.73 -5.47
N LEU A 8 -1.60 -0.70 -4.26
CA LEU A 8 -1.61 0.50 -3.42
C LEU A 8 -0.85 1.63 -4.13
N TYR A 9 -1.44 2.82 -4.13
CA TYR A 9 -0.98 3.95 -4.91
C TYR A 9 -0.85 5.19 -4.01
N LEU A 10 0.37 5.71 -3.92
CA LEU A 10 0.71 6.87 -3.10
C LEU A 10 0.53 8.17 -3.91
N PRO A 11 -0.31 9.12 -3.45
CA PRO A 11 -0.51 10.40 -4.14
C PRO A 11 0.63 11.43 -3.92
N GLN A 12 1.59 11.13 -3.03
CA GLN A 12 2.62 12.06 -2.54
C GLN A 12 3.82 12.22 -3.49
N TYR A 13 3.59 12.80 -4.67
CA TYR A 13 4.65 13.23 -5.61
C TYR A 13 4.36 14.62 -6.18
N HIS A 14 3.85 15.49 -5.33
CA HIS A 14 3.62 16.90 -5.62
C HIS A 14 3.74 17.70 -4.33
N PRO A 15 4.20 18.96 -4.38
CA PRO A 15 4.29 19.79 -3.18
C PRO A 15 2.90 20.24 -2.73
N PHE A 16 2.73 20.40 -1.41
CA PHE A 16 1.55 20.96 -0.78
C PHE A 16 1.95 21.74 0.49
N PRO A 17 1.13 22.70 0.96
CA PRO A 17 1.54 23.69 1.96
C PRO A 17 2.08 23.09 3.26
N GLU A 18 1.41 22.07 3.80
CA GLU A 18 1.80 21.45 5.06
C GLU A 18 3.13 20.70 4.96
N ASN A 19 3.37 19.99 3.84
CA ASN A 19 4.67 19.35 3.62
C ASN A 19 5.80 20.38 3.44
N ASP A 20 5.51 21.49 2.77
CA ASP A 20 6.46 22.60 2.63
C ASP A 20 6.83 23.19 4.00
N GLU A 21 5.87 23.31 4.92
CA GLU A 21 6.10 23.74 6.30
C GLU A 21 6.92 22.71 7.09
N TRP A 22 6.59 21.42 6.98
CA TRP A 22 7.19 20.37 7.81
C TRP A 22 8.59 19.95 7.36
N TRP A 23 8.85 19.96 6.06
CA TRP A 23 10.03 19.35 5.44
C TRP A 23 10.85 20.32 4.58
N GLY A 24 10.31 21.51 4.31
CA GLY A 24 10.94 22.55 3.51
C GLY A 24 10.26 22.72 2.16
N LYS A 25 10.36 23.94 1.60
CA LYS A 25 9.69 24.34 0.36
C LYS A 25 9.99 23.39 -0.80
N GLY A 26 8.93 22.95 -1.49
CA GLY A 26 8.99 22.08 -2.65
C GLY A 26 9.14 20.60 -2.30
N PHE A 27 8.86 20.20 -1.06
CA PHE A 27 9.07 18.82 -0.64
C PHE A 27 8.10 17.86 -1.35
N THR A 28 8.67 16.76 -1.84
CA THR A 28 7.99 15.58 -2.37
C THR A 28 8.77 14.35 -1.94
N GLU A 29 8.20 13.15 -2.09
CA GLU A 29 8.94 11.91 -1.76
C GLU A 29 10.24 11.77 -2.56
N TRP A 30 10.32 12.37 -3.75
CA TRP A 30 11.56 12.42 -4.52
C TRP A 30 12.71 13.07 -3.77
N THR A 31 12.44 13.97 -2.84
CA THR A 31 13.49 14.56 -1.99
C THR A 31 14.19 13.50 -1.15
N ASN A 32 13.45 12.55 -0.57
CA ASN A 32 14.02 11.45 0.21
C ASN A 32 14.79 10.49 -0.70
N VAL A 33 14.21 10.12 -1.85
CA VAL A 33 14.82 9.22 -2.84
C VAL A 33 16.14 9.78 -3.36
N ALA A 34 16.15 11.03 -3.84
CA ALA A 34 17.34 11.67 -4.40
C ALA A 34 18.45 11.91 -3.35
N ARG A 35 18.08 12.08 -2.08
CA ARG A 35 19.03 12.23 -0.97
C ARG A 35 19.58 10.90 -0.46
N ALA A 36 18.97 9.77 -0.79
CA ALA A 36 19.41 8.46 -0.33
C ALA A 36 20.86 8.17 -0.77
N ARG A 37 21.62 7.48 0.09
CA ARG A 37 23.02 7.13 -0.14
C ARG A 37 23.26 5.68 0.25
N LYS A 38 24.31 5.07 -0.31
CA LYS A 38 24.77 3.74 0.08
C LYS A 38 25.18 3.74 1.56
N LEU A 39 24.64 2.81 2.35
CA LEU A 39 24.92 2.70 3.79
C LEU A 39 25.82 1.51 4.15
N PHE A 40 25.97 0.56 3.22
CA PHE A 40 26.80 -0.63 3.36
C PHE A 40 27.29 -1.11 1.98
N PRO A 41 28.35 -1.94 1.91
CA PRO A 41 28.83 -2.49 0.64
C PRO A 41 27.73 -3.26 -0.11
N GLY A 42 27.56 -2.95 -1.40
CA GLY A 42 26.51 -3.55 -2.23
C GLY A 42 25.11 -2.93 -2.06
N HIS A 43 24.93 -1.92 -1.19
CA HIS A 43 23.67 -1.18 -1.10
C HIS A 43 23.37 -0.42 -2.40
N LYS A 44 22.14 -0.51 -2.88
CA LYS A 44 21.68 0.09 -4.13
C LYS A 44 20.83 1.32 -3.80
N GLN A 45 21.49 2.46 -3.64
CA GLN A 45 20.84 3.76 -3.44
C GLN A 45 21.66 4.87 -4.11
N PRO A 46 21.03 5.93 -4.65
CA PRO A 46 19.58 6.07 -4.82
C PRO A 46 19.02 5.10 -5.88
N HIS A 47 17.78 4.63 -5.70
CA HIS A 47 17.00 4.05 -6.79
C HIS A 47 16.49 5.17 -7.72
N ILE A 48 16.58 4.96 -9.04
CA ILE A 48 16.28 5.99 -10.04
C ILE A 48 15.19 5.47 -10.98
N PRO A 49 14.04 6.17 -11.12
CA PRO A 49 13.01 5.84 -12.09
C PRO A 49 13.51 6.02 -13.53
N VAL A 50 13.03 5.19 -14.46
CA VAL A 50 13.44 5.25 -15.88
C VAL A 50 12.42 6.01 -16.71
N ASP A 51 11.28 5.38 -17.00
CA ASP A 51 10.35 5.85 -18.03
C ASP A 51 9.72 7.21 -17.70
N LEU A 52 9.40 7.42 -16.42
CA LEU A 52 8.67 8.59 -15.93
C LEU A 52 9.57 9.63 -15.24
N GLY A 53 10.82 9.28 -14.97
CA GLY A 53 11.73 10.12 -14.17
C GLY A 53 11.15 10.53 -12.81
N PHE A 54 11.66 11.63 -12.25
CA PHE A 54 11.17 12.22 -11.01
C PHE A 54 9.91 13.05 -11.28
N TYR A 55 8.79 12.36 -11.56
CA TYR A 55 7.54 12.94 -12.04
C TYR A 55 6.78 13.79 -11.01
N ASP A 56 5.78 14.54 -11.49
CA ASP A 56 4.78 15.21 -10.65
C ASP A 56 3.38 14.67 -10.94
N LEU A 57 2.66 14.21 -9.91
CA LEU A 57 1.34 13.57 -10.09
C LEU A 57 0.19 14.53 -10.44
N ARG A 58 0.46 15.84 -10.50
CA ARG A 58 -0.48 16.81 -11.08
C ARG A 58 -0.51 16.73 -12.61
N LEU A 59 0.52 16.14 -13.23
CA LEU A 59 0.55 15.94 -14.68
C LEU A 59 -0.36 14.77 -15.05
N ALA A 60 -1.24 14.99 -16.03
CA ALA A 60 -2.18 13.97 -16.48
C ALA A 60 -1.45 12.85 -17.24
N GLU A 61 -0.46 13.21 -18.05
CA GLU A 61 0.36 12.33 -18.88
C GLU A 61 1.09 11.28 -18.04
N VAL A 62 1.58 11.68 -16.86
CA VAL A 62 2.21 10.76 -15.90
C VAL A 62 1.22 9.72 -15.40
N ARG A 63 0.01 10.15 -15.02
CA ARG A 63 -1.05 9.24 -14.53
C ARG A 63 -1.55 8.31 -15.63
N GLU A 64 -1.63 8.79 -16.88
CA GLU A 64 -1.97 7.96 -18.04
C GLU A 64 -0.91 6.89 -18.31
N GLU A 65 0.37 7.26 -18.27
CA GLU A 65 1.45 6.31 -18.52
C GLU A 65 1.58 5.30 -17.37
N GLN A 66 1.40 5.72 -16.11
CA GLN A 66 1.32 4.78 -14.97
C GLN A 66 0.18 3.78 -15.14
N ALA A 67 -1.01 4.24 -15.56
CA ALA A 67 -2.13 3.35 -15.84
C ALA A 67 -1.83 2.39 -17.00
N ARG A 68 -1.08 2.82 -18.02
CA ARG A 68 -0.64 1.96 -19.12
C ARG A 68 0.31 0.86 -18.61
N LEU A 69 1.36 1.24 -17.87
CA LEU A 69 2.31 0.30 -17.28
C LEU A 69 1.63 -0.68 -16.30
N ALA A 70 0.66 -0.22 -15.52
CA ALA A 70 -0.10 -1.08 -14.61
C ALA A 70 -0.97 -2.10 -15.36
N LYS A 71 -1.59 -1.70 -16.48
CA LYS A 71 -2.31 -2.63 -17.37
C LYS A 71 -1.36 -3.69 -17.94
N ASP A 72 -0.16 -3.30 -18.37
CA ASP A 72 0.85 -4.23 -18.88
C ASP A 72 1.27 -5.26 -17.82
N ALA A 73 1.33 -4.87 -16.54
CA ALA A 73 1.61 -5.76 -15.41
C ALA A 73 0.46 -6.73 -15.08
N GLY A 74 -0.74 -6.48 -15.60
CA GLY A 74 -1.96 -7.17 -15.24
C GLY A 74 -2.62 -6.68 -13.93
N ILE A 75 -2.29 -5.47 -13.48
CA ILE A 75 -3.00 -4.81 -12.37
C ILE A 75 -4.40 -4.42 -12.86
N GLU A 76 -5.42 -4.81 -12.10
CA GLU A 76 -6.82 -4.47 -12.39
C GLU A 76 -7.14 -3.02 -12.01
N ALA A 77 -6.63 -2.56 -10.86
CA ALA A 77 -6.95 -1.24 -10.33
C ALA A 77 -5.85 -0.66 -9.43
N PHE A 78 -5.80 0.68 -9.37
CA PHE A 78 -5.06 1.37 -8.31
C PHE A 78 -5.93 1.55 -7.07
N CYS A 79 -5.38 1.23 -5.91
CA CYS A 79 -5.96 1.50 -4.60
C CYS A 79 -5.30 2.75 -4.03
N TYR A 80 -5.90 3.92 -4.28
CA TYR A 80 -5.34 5.20 -3.87
C TYR A 80 -5.39 5.34 -2.35
N TYR A 81 -4.26 5.74 -1.76
CA TYR A 81 -4.28 6.25 -0.40
C TYR A 81 -5.06 7.56 -0.36
N GLU A 82 -6.05 7.59 0.52
CA GLU A 82 -6.93 8.73 0.80
C GLU A 82 -6.72 9.17 2.25
N TYR A 83 -6.78 10.49 2.48
CA TYR A 83 -6.41 11.09 3.75
C TYR A 83 -7.47 12.10 4.20
N TRP A 84 -8.37 11.63 5.05
CA TRP A 84 -9.30 12.44 5.81
C TRP A 84 -8.96 12.41 7.31
N PHE A 85 -8.59 13.56 7.86
CA PHE A 85 -8.15 13.70 9.25
C PHE A 85 -9.27 14.11 10.23
N GLY A 86 -10.48 14.31 9.72
CA GLY A 86 -11.63 14.79 10.49
C GLY A 86 -11.90 16.29 10.30
N ASN A 87 -13.15 16.68 10.53
CA ASN A 87 -13.66 18.04 10.36
C ASN A 87 -13.40 18.61 8.95
N GLY A 88 -13.48 17.77 7.92
CA GLY A 88 -13.20 18.17 6.53
C GLY A 88 -11.73 18.38 6.18
N LYS A 89 -10.79 18.15 7.12
CA LYS A 89 -9.36 18.32 6.86
C LYS A 89 -8.83 17.16 6.02
N GLN A 90 -8.23 17.49 4.89
CA GLN A 90 -7.60 16.54 3.97
C GLN A 90 -6.16 16.93 3.65
N LEU A 91 -5.37 15.97 3.18
CA LEU A 91 -4.05 16.20 2.60
C LEU A 91 -3.85 15.35 1.34
N MET A 92 -3.07 15.85 0.38
CA MET A 92 -2.66 15.13 -0.83
C MET A 92 -3.80 14.65 -1.74
N GLN A 93 -4.99 15.22 -1.59
CA GLN A 93 -6.21 14.83 -2.31
C GLN A 93 -6.17 15.16 -3.81
N ARG A 94 -5.42 16.21 -4.19
CA ARG A 94 -5.48 16.81 -5.52
C ARG A 94 -5.30 15.82 -6.68
N PRO A 95 -4.28 14.93 -6.72
CA PRO A 95 -4.12 14.01 -7.83
C PRO A 95 -5.32 13.10 -8.03
N PHE A 96 -5.93 12.61 -6.94
CA PHE A 96 -7.09 11.73 -7.00
C PHE A 96 -8.37 12.49 -7.37
N GLU A 97 -8.61 13.67 -6.78
CA GLU A 97 -9.74 14.52 -7.16
C GLU A 97 -9.72 14.85 -8.66
N GLU A 98 -8.56 15.17 -9.22
CA GLU A 98 -8.40 15.40 -10.65
C GLU A 98 -8.68 14.13 -11.48
N VAL A 99 -8.35 12.92 -10.98
CA VAL A 99 -8.68 11.65 -11.66
C VAL A 99 -10.19 11.45 -11.76
N VAL A 100 -10.91 11.73 -10.68
CA VAL A 100 -12.38 11.64 -10.64
C VAL A 100 -13.00 12.70 -11.54
N ALA A 101 -12.59 13.96 -11.40
CA ALA A 101 -13.16 15.08 -12.14
C ALA A 101 -12.90 14.99 -13.66
N SER A 102 -11.71 14.54 -14.07
CA SER A 102 -11.36 14.46 -15.49
C SER A 102 -11.87 13.19 -16.18
N GLY A 103 -12.24 12.15 -15.43
CA GLY A 103 -12.49 10.83 -16.01
C GLY A 103 -11.22 10.14 -16.55
N LYS A 104 -10.02 10.67 -16.26
CA LYS A 104 -8.73 10.19 -16.77
C LYS A 104 -7.74 9.91 -15.64
N PRO A 105 -6.87 8.89 -15.75
CA PRO A 105 -6.82 7.90 -16.84
C PRO A 105 -8.04 6.97 -16.84
N ASP A 106 -8.37 6.39 -18.00
CA ASP A 106 -9.43 5.37 -18.08
C ASP A 106 -8.89 4.03 -17.54
N PHE A 107 -8.80 3.96 -16.21
CA PHE A 107 -8.28 2.84 -15.44
C PHE A 107 -9.06 2.68 -14.14
N PRO A 108 -9.42 1.44 -13.75
CA PRO A 108 -10.16 1.21 -12.51
C PRO A 108 -9.40 1.66 -11.26
N PHE A 109 -10.16 2.03 -10.23
CA PHE A 109 -9.60 2.44 -8.95
C PHE A 109 -10.50 2.10 -7.76
N CYS A 110 -9.89 2.05 -6.58
CA CYS A 110 -10.55 2.02 -5.27
C CYS A 110 -9.75 2.84 -4.27
N LEU A 111 -10.25 2.93 -3.03
CA LEU A 111 -9.67 3.78 -2.00
C LEU A 111 -9.22 2.98 -0.77
N CYS A 112 -8.13 3.46 -0.16
CA CYS A 112 -7.61 3.04 1.13
C CYS A 112 -7.46 4.26 2.03
N TRP A 113 -8.32 4.38 3.03
CA TRP A 113 -8.24 5.46 4.00
C TRP A 113 -7.07 5.22 4.95
N ALA A 114 -6.03 6.03 4.83
CA ALA A 114 -4.85 6.01 5.68
C ALA A 114 -5.13 6.78 6.99
N ASN A 115 -6.01 6.21 7.82
CA ASN A 115 -6.60 6.82 9.00
C ASN A 115 -5.69 6.79 10.25
N HIS A 116 -4.48 7.36 10.16
CA HIS A 116 -3.57 7.44 11.30
C HIS A 116 -2.89 8.81 11.41
N SER A 117 -2.62 9.23 12.65
CA SER A 117 -1.89 10.47 12.94
C SER A 117 -0.48 10.43 12.35
N TRP A 118 -0.01 11.57 11.88
CA TRP A 118 1.34 11.69 11.34
C TRP A 118 2.29 12.31 12.34
N TYR A 119 3.50 11.78 12.37
CA TYR A 119 4.53 12.23 13.30
C TYR A 119 5.85 12.45 12.58
N LYS A 120 6.48 13.59 12.87
CA LYS A 120 7.87 13.85 12.57
C LYS A 120 8.72 13.28 13.68
N LYS A 121 9.48 12.25 13.34
CA LYS A 121 10.40 11.62 14.28
C LYS A 121 11.59 12.57 14.53
N LEU A 122 11.72 13.13 15.75
CA LEU A 122 12.74 14.15 16.06
C LEU A 122 14.12 13.58 16.42
N TRP A 123 14.23 12.27 16.64
CA TRP A 123 15.48 11.50 16.76
C TRP A 123 16.65 12.14 17.53
N ASP A 124 16.39 12.90 18.59
CA ASP A 124 17.41 13.40 19.50
C ASP A 124 17.96 12.24 20.35
N PRO A 125 19.27 11.87 20.26
CA PRO A 125 19.86 10.82 21.07
C PRO A 125 19.80 11.10 22.59
N HIS A 126 19.58 12.36 23.00
CA HIS A 126 19.41 12.77 24.40
C HIS A 126 17.93 12.84 24.83
N LYS A 127 16.98 12.83 23.90
CA LYS A 127 15.53 12.83 24.18
C LYS A 127 14.84 11.70 23.41
N LYS A 128 14.95 10.48 23.94
CA LYS A 128 14.22 9.32 23.41
C LYS A 128 12.71 9.57 23.51
N GLY A 129 11.99 9.41 22.41
CA GLY A 129 10.53 9.27 22.40
C GLY A 129 9.70 10.54 22.27
N GLN A 130 10.29 11.68 21.88
CA GLN A 130 9.49 12.85 21.49
C GLN A 130 9.36 12.90 19.97
N ASP A 131 8.42 12.13 19.45
CA ASP A 131 7.95 12.36 18.09
C ASP A 131 7.08 13.61 18.08
N GLN A 132 7.29 14.51 17.12
CA GLN A 132 6.46 15.70 16.96
C GLN A 132 5.22 15.32 16.15
N LEU A 133 4.04 15.47 16.75
CA LEU A 133 2.77 15.38 16.02
C LEU A 133 2.74 16.46 14.92
N LEU A 134 2.53 16.03 13.67
CA LEU A 134 2.36 16.92 12.53
C LEU A 134 0.89 17.21 12.27
N ILE A 135 0.09 16.15 12.23
CA ILE A 135 -1.35 16.22 12.10
C ILE A 135 -1.98 15.03 12.84
N GLU A 136 -3.02 15.32 13.61
CA GLU A 136 -3.79 14.32 14.36
C GLU A 136 -4.87 13.72 13.47
N GLN A 137 -5.03 12.39 13.52
CA GLN A 137 -6.22 11.73 13.02
C GLN A 137 -7.34 11.85 14.05
N GLN A 138 -8.44 12.49 13.65
CA GLN A 138 -9.63 12.64 14.48
C GLN A 138 -10.80 11.82 13.92
N TYR A 139 -11.74 11.50 14.80
CA TYR A 139 -12.96 10.77 14.50
C TYR A 139 -14.16 11.46 15.18
N PRO A 140 -14.62 12.62 14.67
CA PRO A 140 -15.60 13.45 15.37
C PRO A 140 -17.03 12.88 15.45
N GLY A 141 -17.26 11.69 14.89
CA GLY A 141 -18.56 11.00 14.90
C GLY A 141 -19.34 11.11 13.60
N GLU A 142 -20.62 10.72 13.64
CA GLU A 142 -21.45 10.48 12.44
C GLU A 142 -21.58 11.68 11.48
N THR A 143 -21.61 12.91 11.99
CA THR A 143 -21.65 14.12 11.15
C THR A 143 -20.41 14.21 10.25
N ASP A 144 -19.23 13.91 10.81
CA ASP A 144 -17.99 13.92 10.05
C ASP A 144 -17.88 12.70 9.12
N TYR A 145 -18.31 11.52 9.57
CA TYR A 145 -18.36 10.33 8.72
C TYR A 145 -19.27 10.54 7.51
N THR A 146 -20.38 11.26 7.69
CA THR A 146 -21.31 11.63 6.61
C THR A 146 -20.67 12.64 5.65
N ALA A 147 -19.96 13.64 6.18
CA ALA A 147 -19.21 14.59 5.36
C ALA A 147 -18.11 13.89 4.53
N HIS A 148 -17.39 12.96 5.13
CA HIS A 148 -16.37 12.14 4.47
C HIS A 148 -16.98 11.30 3.34
N PHE A 149 -18.10 10.63 3.61
CA PHE A 149 -18.84 9.88 2.57
C PHE A 149 -19.24 10.76 1.39
N HIS A 150 -19.85 11.92 1.65
CA HIS A 150 -20.32 12.81 0.58
C HIS A 150 -19.17 13.42 -0.21
N HIS A 151 -18.02 13.65 0.41
CA HIS A 151 -16.82 14.06 -0.30
C HIS A 151 -16.37 13.00 -1.32
N LEU A 152 -16.43 11.72 -0.94
CA LEU A 152 -16.02 10.60 -1.80
C LEU A 152 -17.15 10.05 -2.70
N LEU A 153 -18.38 10.51 -2.52
CA LEU A 153 -19.54 10.05 -3.30
C LEU A 153 -19.34 10.14 -4.82
N PRO A 154 -18.76 11.22 -5.39
CA PRO A 154 -18.48 11.27 -6.83
C PRO A 154 -17.55 10.14 -7.30
N ALA A 155 -16.58 9.74 -6.47
CA ALA A 155 -15.70 8.62 -6.77
C ALA A 155 -16.45 7.29 -6.76
N PHE A 156 -17.33 7.05 -5.78
CA PHE A 156 -18.12 5.81 -5.70
C PHE A 156 -19.17 5.66 -6.82
N GLN A 157 -19.60 6.78 -7.40
CA GLN A 157 -20.49 6.82 -8.56
C GLN A 157 -19.75 6.69 -9.90
N ASP A 158 -18.42 6.81 -9.91
CA ASP A 158 -17.62 6.62 -11.10
C ASP A 158 -17.69 5.16 -11.57
N LYS A 159 -17.92 4.95 -12.87
CA LYS A 159 -17.97 3.61 -13.48
C LYS A 159 -16.66 2.82 -13.35
N ARG A 160 -15.54 3.52 -13.13
CA ARG A 160 -14.21 2.94 -12.92
C ARG A 160 -14.01 2.46 -11.47
N TYR A 161 -14.91 2.80 -10.54
CA TYR A 161 -14.77 2.38 -9.15
C TYR A 161 -14.95 0.87 -9.01
N VAL A 162 -13.96 0.21 -8.40
CA VAL A 162 -13.93 -1.24 -8.24
C VAL A 162 -15.05 -1.70 -7.30
N ARG A 163 -15.76 -2.75 -7.73
CA ARG A 163 -16.77 -3.45 -6.94
C ARG A 163 -16.40 -4.92 -6.75
N VAL A 164 -16.76 -5.46 -5.59
CA VAL A 164 -16.65 -6.89 -5.24
C VAL A 164 -18.04 -7.36 -4.85
N ASN A 165 -18.57 -8.37 -5.56
CA ASN A 165 -19.95 -8.82 -5.37
C ASN A 165 -20.96 -7.67 -5.51
N GLY A 166 -20.73 -6.76 -6.47
CA GLY A 166 -21.54 -5.55 -6.69
C GLY A 166 -21.36 -4.40 -5.68
N LYS A 167 -20.60 -4.61 -4.59
CA LYS A 167 -20.38 -3.62 -3.52
C LYS A 167 -19.10 -2.79 -3.76
N PRO A 168 -19.07 -1.46 -3.52
CA PRO A 168 -17.84 -0.69 -3.59
C PRO A 168 -16.78 -1.23 -2.63
N PHE A 169 -15.57 -1.47 -3.14
CA PHE A 169 -14.43 -1.91 -2.34
C PHE A 169 -13.78 -0.73 -1.61
N TYR A 170 -13.64 -0.80 -0.29
CA TYR A 170 -13.06 0.29 0.51
C TYR A 170 -12.19 -0.25 1.64
N VAL A 171 -10.94 0.20 1.73
CA VAL A 171 -9.97 -0.25 2.73
C VAL A 171 -9.85 0.79 3.85
N ILE A 172 -9.80 0.33 5.10
CA ILE A 172 -9.47 1.14 6.29
C ILE A 172 -8.13 0.63 6.82
N TYR A 173 -7.12 1.50 6.85
CA TYR A 173 -5.76 1.12 7.22
C TYR A 173 -5.64 0.76 8.70
N ASP A 174 -5.83 1.70 9.62
CA ASP A 174 -5.77 1.48 11.06
C ASP A 174 -7.18 1.19 11.64
N ALA A 175 -7.74 0.05 11.26
CA ALA A 175 -9.06 -0.37 11.74
C ALA A 175 -9.05 -0.77 13.23
N VAL A 176 -7.93 -1.25 13.75
CA VAL A 176 -7.80 -1.66 15.16
C VAL A 176 -7.73 -0.44 16.09
N GLY A 177 -7.03 0.62 15.67
CA GLY A 177 -6.97 1.89 16.41
C GLY A 177 -8.27 2.71 16.34
N PHE A 178 -9.14 2.42 15.37
CA PHE A 178 -10.38 3.15 15.16
C PHE A 178 -11.52 2.65 16.06
N LYS A 179 -11.69 3.30 17.22
CA LYS A 179 -12.65 2.91 18.26
C LYS A 179 -14.09 2.80 17.75
N ASP A 180 -14.55 3.78 16.97
CA ASP A 180 -15.93 3.92 16.52
C ASP A 180 -16.15 3.37 15.10
N VAL A 181 -15.29 2.45 14.64
CA VAL A 181 -15.34 1.92 13.27
C VAL A 181 -16.64 1.19 12.95
N ASP A 182 -17.30 0.58 13.93
CA ASP A 182 -18.62 -0.05 13.74
C ASP A 182 -19.73 0.99 13.49
N ILE A 183 -19.64 2.16 14.13
CA ILE A 183 -20.54 3.29 13.84
C ILE A 183 -20.27 3.79 12.43
N PHE A 184 -19.01 4.03 12.07
CA PHE A 184 -18.62 4.44 10.72
C PHE A 184 -19.15 3.48 9.64
N ILE A 185 -18.90 2.18 9.79
CA ILE A 185 -19.37 1.15 8.84
C ILE A 185 -20.89 1.17 8.74
N LYS A 186 -21.60 1.23 9.87
CA LYS A 186 -23.07 1.27 9.86
C LYS A 186 -23.59 2.52 9.14
N THR A 187 -23.04 3.69 9.43
CA THR A 187 -23.41 4.96 8.78
C THR A 187 -23.16 4.89 7.28
N TRP A 188 -21.97 4.44 6.85
CA TRP A 188 -21.63 4.37 5.43
C TRP A 188 -22.42 3.33 4.65
N ARG A 189 -22.77 2.18 5.26
CA ARG A 189 -23.67 1.21 4.63
C ARG A 189 -25.07 1.79 4.43
N GLN A 190 -25.56 2.59 5.38
CA GLN A 190 -26.84 3.27 5.24
C GLN A 190 -26.78 4.32 4.12
N LEU A 191 -25.76 5.19 4.14
CA LEU A 191 -25.56 6.21 3.10
C LEU A 191 -25.37 5.58 1.70
N GLY A 192 -24.69 4.43 1.61
CA GLY A 192 -24.55 3.68 0.37
C GLY A 192 -25.89 3.25 -0.22
N LYS A 193 -26.81 2.76 0.61
CA LYS A 193 -28.17 2.41 0.19
C LYS A 193 -28.95 3.64 -0.23
N ASP A 194 -28.89 4.70 0.57
CA ASP A 194 -29.63 5.94 0.35
C ASP A 194 -29.20 6.68 -0.93
N ASN A 195 -27.94 6.49 -1.36
CA ASN A 195 -27.39 7.10 -2.57
C ASN A 195 -27.27 6.12 -3.76
N GLY A 196 -27.96 4.97 -3.71
CA GLY A 196 -28.02 4.02 -4.83
C GLY A 196 -26.74 3.24 -5.11
N LEU A 197 -25.78 3.22 -4.18
CA LEU A 197 -24.54 2.45 -4.28
C LEU A 197 -24.71 1.00 -3.81
N GLY A 198 -25.73 0.73 -3.00
CA GLY A 198 -25.96 -0.55 -2.35
C GLY A 198 -25.21 -0.67 -1.01
N ASP A 199 -24.65 -1.85 -0.76
CA ASP A 199 -23.79 -2.12 0.40
C ASP A 199 -22.30 -1.93 0.04
N PHE A 200 -21.42 -1.87 1.04
CA PHE A 200 -19.96 -1.77 0.87
C PHE A 200 -19.25 -3.09 1.16
N PHE A 201 -18.14 -3.34 0.46
CA PHE A 201 -17.18 -4.38 0.79
C PHE A 201 -16.04 -3.74 1.57
N PHE A 202 -16.17 -3.73 2.90
CA PHE A 202 -15.17 -3.11 3.77
C PHE A 202 -14.03 -4.06 4.08
N VAL A 203 -12.81 -3.55 3.97
CA VAL A 203 -11.59 -4.32 4.25
C VAL A 203 -10.72 -3.60 5.27
N ALA A 204 -10.29 -4.31 6.31
CA ALA A 204 -9.35 -3.78 7.31
C ALA A 204 -7.93 -4.28 7.04
N THR A 205 -6.89 -3.51 7.35
CA THR A 205 -5.54 -4.12 7.41
C THR A 205 -5.33 -4.83 8.76
N ASP A 206 -4.63 -5.98 8.73
CA ASP A 206 -4.33 -6.75 9.94
C ASP A 206 -2.99 -7.49 9.79
N TYR A 207 -2.24 -7.56 10.88
CA TYR A 207 -0.94 -8.26 10.94
C TYR A 207 -1.16 -9.68 11.47
N ASN A 208 -0.55 -10.69 10.84
CA ASN A 208 -0.71 -12.12 11.14
C ASN A 208 -2.17 -12.63 11.24
N SER A 209 -3.15 -11.85 10.77
CA SER A 209 -4.59 -12.12 11.01
C SER A 209 -4.97 -12.20 12.50
N ASP A 210 -4.21 -11.54 13.38
CA ASP A 210 -4.39 -11.60 14.84
C ASP A 210 -5.75 -11.04 15.29
N HIS A 211 -6.26 -10.02 14.57
CA HIS A 211 -7.50 -9.32 14.92
C HIS A 211 -8.68 -9.68 14.01
N LYS A 212 -8.50 -10.57 13.03
CA LYS A 212 -9.51 -10.96 12.03
C LYS A 212 -10.90 -11.18 12.64
N LYS A 213 -11.03 -12.01 13.68
CA LYS A 213 -12.35 -12.31 14.29
C LYS A 213 -13.02 -11.05 14.85
N MET A 214 -12.24 -10.19 15.50
CA MET A 214 -12.72 -8.92 16.06
C MET A 214 -13.17 -7.97 14.93
N LEU A 215 -12.35 -7.82 13.89
CA LEU A 215 -12.65 -6.97 12.74
C LEU A 215 -13.92 -7.43 12.00
N LEU A 216 -14.06 -8.73 11.71
CA LEU A 216 -15.28 -9.27 11.09
C LEU A 216 -16.52 -9.00 11.95
N SER A 217 -16.41 -9.12 13.28
CA SER A 217 -17.53 -8.83 14.19
C SER A 217 -17.96 -7.35 14.20
N LYS A 218 -17.07 -6.43 13.80
CA LYS A 218 -17.35 -4.99 13.65
C LYS A 218 -17.98 -4.62 12.30
N GLY A 219 -18.18 -5.59 11.41
CA GLY A 219 -18.89 -5.40 10.15
C GLY A 219 -17.99 -5.34 8.91
N PHE A 220 -16.68 -5.56 9.04
CA PHE A 220 -15.79 -5.75 7.88
C PHE A 220 -16.14 -7.04 7.12
N ASP A 221 -16.01 -7.02 5.80
CA ASP A 221 -16.24 -8.18 4.93
C ASP A 221 -14.95 -9.02 4.77
N ALA A 222 -13.78 -8.39 4.87
CA ALA A 222 -12.48 -9.07 4.79
C ALA A 222 -11.37 -8.31 5.55
N ILE A 223 -10.19 -8.93 5.64
CA ILE A 223 -8.94 -8.29 6.05
C ILE A 223 -7.85 -8.40 4.97
N CYS A 224 -6.93 -7.44 4.93
CA CYS A 224 -5.66 -7.52 4.22
C CYS A 224 -4.59 -8.01 5.19
N ASN A 225 -3.98 -9.15 4.91
CA ASN A 225 -2.85 -9.64 5.72
C ASN A 225 -1.55 -8.92 5.32
N VAL A 226 -1.05 -8.02 6.17
CA VAL A 226 0.10 -7.14 5.89
C VAL A 226 1.41 -7.66 6.50
N ASP A 227 1.82 -8.88 6.14
CA ASP A 227 2.99 -9.56 6.73
C ASP A 227 4.31 -9.37 5.97
N TYR A 228 4.39 -8.34 5.11
CA TYR A 228 5.52 -8.12 4.21
C TYR A 228 6.89 -7.93 4.91
N ILE A 229 6.91 -7.55 6.20
CA ILE A 229 8.12 -7.47 7.04
C ILE A 229 8.20 -8.52 8.15
N ASN A 230 7.35 -9.56 8.11
CA ASN A 230 7.21 -10.52 9.22
C ASN A 230 8.50 -11.30 9.51
N ILE A 231 9.43 -11.41 8.56
CA ILE A 231 10.80 -11.93 8.81
C ILE A 231 11.52 -11.21 9.97
N TYR A 232 11.22 -9.93 10.20
CA TYR A 232 11.74 -9.20 11.34
C TYR A 232 11.25 -9.77 12.68
N HIS A 233 10.01 -10.26 12.73
CA HIS A 233 9.37 -10.84 13.91
C HIS A 233 9.64 -12.34 14.05
N THR A 234 9.83 -13.08 12.96
CA THR A 234 9.99 -14.54 12.98
C THR A 234 11.43 -15.03 12.94
N ALA A 235 12.40 -14.20 12.51
CA ALA A 235 13.79 -14.61 12.42
C ALA A 235 14.36 -15.14 13.77
N PRO A 236 15.30 -16.10 13.75
CA PRO A 236 15.89 -16.64 14.98
C PRO A 236 16.50 -15.56 15.88
N LYS A 237 16.29 -15.67 17.21
CA LYS A 237 16.72 -14.67 18.21
C LYS A 237 18.21 -14.32 18.09
N TRP A 238 19.07 -15.29 17.84
CA TRP A 238 20.52 -15.07 17.68
C TRP A 238 20.84 -14.20 16.45
N GLN A 239 20.14 -14.38 15.33
CA GLN A 239 20.32 -13.52 14.14
C GLN A 239 19.84 -12.09 14.43
N LYS A 240 18.73 -11.93 15.17
CA LYS A 240 18.26 -10.61 15.59
C LYS A 240 19.25 -9.91 16.51
N ALA A 241 19.89 -10.65 17.41
CA ALA A 241 20.93 -10.13 18.28
C ALA A 241 22.14 -9.64 17.49
N ILE A 242 22.66 -10.44 16.54
CA ILE A 242 23.76 -10.04 15.65
C ILE A 242 23.41 -8.77 14.88
N ARG A 243 22.23 -8.72 14.24
CA ARG A 243 21.79 -7.53 13.49
C ARG A 243 21.64 -6.30 14.39
N THR A 244 21.15 -6.49 15.61
CA THR A 244 21.03 -5.40 16.61
C THR A 244 22.38 -4.87 17.05
N ILE A 245 23.36 -5.75 17.27
CA ILE A 245 24.75 -5.38 17.59
C ILE A 245 25.37 -4.63 16.41
N ALA A 246 25.27 -5.17 15.19
CA ALA A 246 25.78 -4.51 13.98
C ALA A 246 25.16 -3.12 13.78
N ARG A 247 23.86 -2.98 14.01
CA ARG A 247 23.18 -1.67 13.97
C ARG A 247 23.69 -0.71 15.04
N LYS A 248 23.86 -1.18 16.27
CA LYS A 248 24.30 -0.36 17.40
C LYS A 248 25.75 0.10 17.27
N TYR A 249 26.66 -0.77 16.82
CA TYR A 249 28.10 -0.50 16.83
C TYR A 249 28.70 -0.19 15.46
N LEU A 250 28.13 -0.70 14.36
CA LEU A 250 28.61 -0.48 13.00
C LEU A 250 27.71 0.47 12.20
N GLY A 251 26.54 0.86 12.75
CA GLY A 251 25.59 1.74 12.07
C GLY A 251 24.97 1.11 10.82
N ILE A 252 24.93 -0.23 10.72
CA ILE A 252 24.37 -0.94 9.58
C ILE A 252 22.85 -1.09 9.77
N PRO A 253 22.00 -0.83 8.75
CA PRO A 253 20.56 -1.04 8.85
C PRO A 253 20.19 -2.52 9.05
N MET A 254 18.91 -2.79 9.33
CA MET A 254 18.41 -4.16 9.45
C MET A 254 18.33 -4.79 8.05
N ILE A 255 19.29 -5.65 7.71
CA ILE A 255 19.38 -6.26 6.37
C ILE A 255 18.86 -7.70 6.39
N TYR A 256 17.97 -7.99 5.43
CA TYR A 256 17.48 -9.33 5.11
C TYR A 256 17.63 -9.60 3.61
N LYS A 257 17.72 -10.87 3.21
CA LYS A 257 17.67 -11.26 1.79
C LYS A 257 16.21 -11.39 1.38
N TYR A 258 15.82 -10.76 0.27
CA TYR A 258 14.43 -10.80 -0.20
C TYR A 258 13.91 -12.23 -0.41
N LYS A 259 14.71 -13.11 -1.02
CA LYS A 259 14.42 -14.55 -1.19
C LYS A 259 13.99 -15.26 0.11
N GLU A 260 14.53 -14.84 1.24
CA GLU A 260 14.20 -15.38 2.56
C GLU A 260 12.99 -14.67 3.16
N ALA A 261 12.86 -13.35 2.96
CA ALA A 261 11.73 -12.56 3.43
C ALA A 261 10.40 -13.04 2.85
N ILE A 262 10.34 -13.35 1.54
CA ILE A 262 9.10 -13.77 0.88
C ILE A 262 8.47 -15.04 1.49
N LYS A 263 9.25 -15.87 2.19
CA LYS A 263 8.74 -17.07 2.90
C LYS A 263 7.82 -16.74 4.08
N TYR A 264 7.82 -15.48 4.53
CA TYR A 264 7.07 -15.00 5.69
C TYR A 264 6.03 -13.94 5.32
N MET A 265 5.91 -13.58 4.05
CA MET A 265 4.98 -12.52 3.61
C MET A 265 3.54 -12.99 3.45
N LEU A 266 3.33 -14.30 3.25
CA LEU A 266 2.00 -14.89 3.12
C LEU A 266 1.70 -15.76 4.33
N HIS A 267 0.73 -15.32 5.14
CA HIS A 267 0.24 -16.12 6.25
C HIS A 267 -0.66 -17.28 5.75
N PRO A 268 -0.66 -18.47 6.40
CA PRO A 268 -1.53 -19.57 6.00
C PRO A 268 -3.03 -19.24 5.95
N SER A 269 -3.48 -18.26 6.76
CA SER A 269 -4.86 -17.77 6.76
C SER A 269 -5.27 -17.12 5.44
N CYS A 270 -4.34 -16.74 4.57
CA CYS A 270 -4.66 -16.18 3.25
C CYS A 270 -5.47 -17.12 2.35
N LYS A 271 -5.56 -18.42 2.69
CA LYS A 271 -6.46 -19.39 2.05
C LYS A 271 -7.93 -19.21 2.45
N GLU A 272 -8.18 -18.62 3.61
CA GLU A 272 -9.53 -18.36 4.10
C GLU A 272 -10.19 -17.25 3.27
N ARG A 273 -11.50 -17.36 3.07
CA ARG A 273 -12.27 -16.49 2.18
C ARG A 273 -12.07 -15.01 2.53
N GLU A 274 -12.11 -14.68 3.82
CA GLU A 274 -12.10 -13.33 4.36
C GLU A 274 -10.69 -12.71 4.48
N VAL A 275 -9.65 -13.36 3.95
CA VAL A 275 -8.25 -12.88 4.09
C VAL A 275 -7.62 -12.62 2.72
N ILE A 276 -7.44 -11.36 2.37
CA ILE A 276 -6.78 -10.92 1.15
C ILE A 276 -5.26 -10.92 1.38
N PRO A 277 -4.48 -11.71 0.61
CA PRO A 277 -3.02 -11.67 0.70
C PRO A 277 -2.48 -10.32 0.18
N VAL A 278 -1.45 -9.81 0.86
CA VAL A 278 -0.66 -8.66 0.40
C VAL A 278 0.72 -9.15 -0.04
N ILE A 279 1.13 -8.80 -1.25
CA ILE A 279 2.47 -9.11 -1.79
C ILE A 279 3.29 -7.83 -1.99
N THR A 280 4.60 -7.94 -1.83
CA THR A 280 5.51 -6.80 -1.87
C THR A 280 6.74 -7.10 -2.74
N PRO A 281 7.02 -6.31 -3.81
CA PRO A 281 8.10 -6.59 -4.77
C PRO A 281 9.50 -6.35 -4.19
N ASN A 282 9.64 -5.35 -3.33
CA ASN A 282 10.90 -4.88 -2.77
C ASN A 282 10.65 -4.06 -1.49
N TRP A 283 11.72 -3.76 -0.75
CA TRP A 283 11.65 -2.94 0.46
C TRP A 283 13.02 -2.35 0.80
N ASP A 284 13.11 -1.03 0.88
CA ASP A 284 14.26 -0.31 1.40
C ASP A 284 13.80 1.03 1.99
N HIS A 285 13.55 1.03 3.31
CA HIS A 285 13.09 2.24 4.02
C HIS A 285 14.26 3.17 4.40
N THR A 286 15.48 2.97 3.89
CA THR A 286 16.62 3.85 4.20
C THR A 286 16.54 5.26 3.62
N PRO A 287 15.80 5.57 2.53
CA PRO A 287 15.59 6.96 2.11
C PRO A 287 14.94 7.81 3.20
N ARG A 288 13.98 7.23 3.95
CA ARG A 288 13.28 7.88 5.07
C ARG A 288 14.00 7.72 6.42
N SER A 289 14.52 6.53 6.72
CA SER A 289 15.03 6.18 8.06
C SER A 289 16.56 6.07 8.18
N GLY A 290 17.29 6.26 7.09
CA GLY A 290 18.74 6.07 7.05
C GLY A 290 19.18 4.75 7.66
N ARG A 291 20.20 4.78 8.53
CA ARG A 291 20.78 3.60 9.20
C ARG A 291 19.83 2.87 10.17
N LYS A 292 18.66 3.44 10.48
CA LYS A 292 17.63 2.78 11.30
C LYS A 292 16.61 1.99 10.46
N GLY A 293 16.66 2.11 9.14
CA GLY A 293 15.76 1.42 8.22
C GLY A 293 15.94 -0.10 8.21
N LEU A 294 14.94 -0.76 7.65
CA LEU A 294 14.98 -2.17 7.25
C LEU A 294 15.11 -2.24 5.73
N VAL A 295 15.97 -3.15 5.25
CA VAL A 295 16.31 -3.30 3.83
C VAL A 295 16.24 -4.77 3.42
N PHE A 296 15.59 -5.04 2.29
CA PHE A 296 15.69 -6.28 1.56
C PHE A 296 16.74 -6.15 0.46
N THR A 297 17.68 -7.10 0.44
CA THR A 297 18.75 -7.17 -0.55
C THR A 297 18.44 -8.22 -1.61
N ASN A 298 18.95 -8.00 -2.81
CA ASN A 298 18.77 -8.87 -3.98
C ASN A 298 17.28 -9.12 -4.31
N CYS A 299 16.50 -8.04 -4.40
CA CYS A 299 15.08 -8.05 -4.73
C CYS A 299 14.81 -8.37 -6.21
N ALA A 300 15.47 -9.39 -6.77
CA ALA A 300 15.34 -9.75 -8.18
C ALA A 300 13.87 -10.12 -8.52
N PRO A 301 13.31 -9.65 -9.64
CA PRO A 301 11.90 -9.84 -9.99
C PRO A 301 11.42 -11.31 -10.02
N LYS A 302 12.30 -12.26 -10.32
CA LYS A 302 11.98 -13.70 -10.23
C LYS A 302 11.47 -14.16 -8.86
N TYR A 303 11.90 -13.52 -7.77
CA TYR A 303 11.41 -13.83 -6.43
C TYR A 303 10.02 -13.24 -6.19
N PHE A 304 9.74 -12.06 -6.76
CA PHE A 304 8.41 -11.47 -6.74
C PHE A 304 7.41 -12.30 -7.56
N LYS A 305 7.80 -12.77 -8.76
CA LYS A 305 7.03 -13.74 -9.55
C LYS A 305 6.65 -14.97 -8.71
N ARG A 306 7.63 -15.54 -7.98
CA ARG A 306 7.37 -16.70 -7.10
C ARG A 306 6.35 -16.37 -6.00
N LEU A 307 6.53 -15.23 -5.33
CA LEU A 307 5.59 -14.76 -4.30
C LEU A 307 4.17 -14.56 -4.86
N ALA A 308 4.04 -13.96 -6.05
CA ALA A 308 2.75 -13.79 -6.72
C ALA A 308 2.08 -15.13 -7.03
N LYS A 309 2.82 -16.11 -7.59
CA LYS A 309 2.30 -17.47 -7.83
C LYS A 309 1.85 -18.16 -6.55
N GLU A 310 2.61 -18.02 -5.46
CA GLU A 310 2.24 -18.55 -4.15
C GLU A 310 0.91 -17.91 -3.66
N ALA A 311 0.76 -16.58 -3.78
CA ALA A 311 -0.48 -15.88 -3.43
C ALA A 311 -1.68 -16.34 -4.28
N PHE A 312 -1.51 -16.45 -5.60
CA PHE A 312 -2.56 -16.95 -6.50
C PHE A 312 -3.01 -18.35 -6.12
N SER A 313 -2.08 -19.22 -5.73
CA SER A 313 -2.41 -20.58 -5.29
C SER A 313 -3.25 -20.61 -3.99
N MET A 314 -3.11 -19.59 -3.13
CA MET A 314 -3.88 -19.50 -1.88
C MET A 314 -5.32 -19.02 -2.12
N ILE A 315 -5.56 -18.22 -3.16
CA ILE A 315 -6.87 -17.64 -3.44
C ILE A 315 -7.70 -18.42 -4.47
N LYS A 316 -7.10 -19.41 -5.16
CA LYS A 316 -7.75 -20.12 -6.28
C LYS A 316 -9.07 -20.82 -5.97
N GLU A 317 -9.31 -21.17 -4.71
CA GLU A 317 -10.54 -21.84 -4.26
C GLU A 317 -11.58 -20.84 -3.72
N LYS A 318 -11.27 -19.54 -3.68
CA LYS A 318 -12.21 -18.49 -3.26
C LYS A 318 -13.20 -18.19 -4.39
N PRO A 319 -14.39 -17.62 -4.06
CA PRO A 319 -15.31 -17.12 -5.08
C PRO A 319 -14.60 -16.20 -6.07
N SER A 320 -14.92 -16.30 -7.35
CA SER A 320 -14.18 -15.61 -8.44
C SER A 320 -14.02 -14.10 -8.22
N GLU A 321 -15.06 -13.41 -7.76
CA GLU A 321 -15.01 -11.96 -7.48
C GLU A 321 -14.16 -11.59 -6.25
N GLU A 322 -13.86 -12.57 -5.38
CA GLU A 322 -13.08 -12.45 -4.15
C GLU A 322 -11.66 -13.05 -4.27
N GLN A 323 -11.27 -13.50 -5.47
CA GLN A 323 -9.90 -13.93 -5.79
C GLN A 323 -8.96 -12.72 -5.91
N ILE A 324 -8.84 -11.96 -4.82
CA ILE A 324 -8.14 -10.67 -4.76
C ILE A 324 -6.74 -10.84 -4.19
N VAL A 325 -5.76 -10.14 -4.77
CA VAL A 325 -4.42 -9.92 -4.21
C VAL A 325 -4.13 -8.43 -4.19
N LEU A 326 -3.62 -7.94 -3.07
CA LEU A 326 -3.11 -6.57 -2.97
C LEU A 326 -1.60 -6.53 -3.18
N VAL A 327 -1.14 -5.60 -4.01
CA VAL A 327 0.28 -5.30 -4.15
C VAL A 327 0.60 -4.06 -3.33
N LYS A 328 1.50 -4.19 -2.35
CA LYS A 328 2.14 -3.07 -1.68
C LYS A 328 3.55 -2.94 -2.27
N SER A 329 3.79 -2.04 -3.21
CA SER A 329 2.88 -1.03 -3.76
C SER A 329 3.24 -0.71 -5.22
N TRP A 330 2.46 0.13 -5.88
CA TRP A 330 2.78 0.64 -7.21
C TRP A 330 4.00 1.57 -7.17
N ASN A 331 3.97 2.59 -6.30
CA ASN A 331 4.88 3.74 -6.37
C ASN A 331 5.35 4.30 -5.00
N GLU A 332 5.56 3.51 -3.95
CA GLU A 332 6.17 4.03 -2.69
C GLU A 332 7.71 4.06 -2.74
N TRP A 333 8.28 4.89 -3.61
CA TRP A 333 9.73 5.05 -3.77
C TRP A 333 10.46 5.43 -2.48
N GLY A 334 9.85 6.23 -1.60
CA GLY A 334 10.44 6.59 -0.30
C GLY A 334 10.63 5.42 0.66
N GLU A 335 9.89 4.31 0.47
CA GLU A 335 10.06 3.05 1.20
C GLU A 335 10.85 2.01 0.41
N GLY A 336 11.37 2.37 -0.77
CA GLY A 336 11.95 1.42 -1.71
C GLY A 336 10.99 0.29 -2.07
N ASN A 337 9.69 0.61 -2.07
CA ASN A 337 8.59 -0.31 -2.27
C ASN A 337 7.78 0.12 -3.50
N TYR A 338 8.08 -0.41 -4.68
CA TYR A 338 7.46 0.01 -5.93
C TYR A 338 7.53 -1.09 -6.99
N MET A 339 6.60 -1.02 -7.94
CA MET A 339 6.60 -1.80 -9.18
C MET A 339 7.07 -0.97 -10.39
N GLU A 340 7.06 0.36 -10.28
CA GLU A 340 7.45 1.24 -11.37
C GLU A 340 8.87 0.94 -11.90
N PRO A 341 9.12 1.14 -13.21
CA PRO A 341 10.42 0.87 -13.80
C PRO A 341 11.58 1.68 -13.20
N ASP A 342 12.68 1.00 -12.90
CA ASP A 342 13.91 1.58 -12.38
C ASP A 342 15.15 1.20 -13.22
N LEU A 343 16.29 1.86 -12.96
CA LEU A 343 17.52 1.59 -13.70
C LEU A 343 18.13 0.21 -13.44
N GLU A 344 17.72 -0.50 -12.38
CA GLU A 344 18.30 -1.81 -12.03
C GLU A 344 17.61 -2.95 -12.76
N TYR A 345 16.27 -2.93 -12.76
CA TYR A 345 15.44 -4.02 -13.28
C TYR A 345 14.55 -3.60 -14.46
N GLY A 346 14.50 -2.31 -14.83
CA GLY A 346 13.61 -1.83 -15.90
C GLY A 346 12.18 -2.26 -15.62
N HIS A 347 11.55 -2.92 -16.59
CA HIS A 347 10.18 -3.45 -16.47
C HIS A 347 10.09 -4.77 -15.70
N GLY A 348 11.17 -5.23 -15.08
CA GLY A 348 11.24 -6.59 -14.54
C GLY A 348 10.14 -6.95 -13.54
N TYR A 349 9.65 -6.03 -12.70
CA TYR A 349 8.52 -6.32 -11.79
C TYR A 349 7.17 -6.38 -12.51
N ILE A 350 6.98 -5.57 -13.55
CA ILE A 350 5.81 -5.60 -14.45
C ILE A 350 5.77 -6.95 -15.16
N ASP A 351 6.87 -7.32 -15.81
CA ASP A 351 7.01 -8.59 -16.53
C ASP A 351 6.81 -9.80 -15.60
N ALA A 352 7.42 -9.75 -14.41
CA ALA A 352 7.31 -10.80 -13.41
C ALA A 352 5.86 -11.08 -12.97
N LEU A 353 5.05 -10.02 -12.80
CA LEU A 353 3.64 -10.16 -12.43
C LEU A 353 2.81 -10.66 -13.62
N ALA A 354 3.01 -10.08 -14.80
CA ALA A 354 2.32 -10.48 -16.03
C ALA A 354 2.56 -11.97 -16.35
N GLU A 355 3.80 -12.43 -16.24
CA GLU A 355 4.16 -13.84 -16.40
C GLU A 355 3.51 -14.73 -15.32
N ALA A 356 3.49 -14.30 -14.05
CA ALA A 356 2.84 -15.06 -12.99
C ALA A 356 1.34 -15.26 -13.25
N ILE A 357 0.67 -14.20 -13.74
CA ILE A 357 -0.74 -14.23 -14.12
C ILE A 357 -0.94 -15.18 -15.30
N LYS A 358 -0.11 -15.07 -16.35
CA LYS A 358 -0.17 -15.94 -17.53
C LYS A 358 -0.07 -17.42 -17.17
N GLU A 359 0.93 -17.81 -16.38
CA GLU A 359 1.13 -19.19 -15.94
C GLU A 359 -0.04 -19.70 -15.06
N SER A 360 -0.72 -18.80 -14.33
CA SER A 360 -1.90 -19.14 -13.54
C SER A 360 -3.15 -19.43 -14.39
N TYR A 361 -3.18 -18.97 -15.64
CA TYR A 361 -4.22 -19.36 -16.62
C TYR A 361 -3.92 -20.72 -17.23
N GLU A 362 -2.69 -20.95 -17.70
CA GLU A 362 -2.29 -22.15 -18.42
C GLU A 362 -2.48 -23.41 -17.57
N THR A 363 -2.11 -23.35 -16.28
CA THR A 363 -2.29 -24.46 -15.33
C THR A 363 -3.76 -24.90 -15.16
N ASN A 364 -4.72 -24.01 -15.45
CA ASN A 364 -6.15 -24.33 -15.34
C ASN A 364 -6.77 -24.86 -16.65
N ASN A 365 -6.10 -24.71 -17.79
CA ASN A 365 -6.59 -25.20 -19.08
C ASN A 365 -6.07 -26.61 -19.42
N GLU A 366 -5.12 -27.13 -18.64
CA GLU A 366 -4.55 -28.48 -18.77
C GLU A 366 -5.16 -29.51 -17.80
N LEU A 367 -6.05 -29.07 -16.90
CA LEU A 367 -6.83 -29.90 -15.96
C LEU A 367 -8.31 -29.89 -16.38
#